data_AF-A0A375Z0W7-F1
#
_entry.id   AF-A0A375Z0W7-F1
#
_cell.length_a   1.000
_cell.length_b   1.000
_cell.length_c   1.000
_cell.angle_alpha   90.00
_cell.angle_beta   90.00
_cell.angle_gamma   90.00
#
_symmetry.space_group_name_H-M   'P 1'
#
loop_
_entity.id
_entity.type
_entity.pdbx_description
1 polymer ?
#
loop_
_entity_poly.entity_id
_entity_poly.type
_entity_poly.pdbx_seq_one_letter_code
_entity_poly.pdbx_strand_id
1 'polypeptide(L)' 'MALTPAGADILAITVPGEPGVSVGQPVTVEGLVGLPWAQGDRSGIAYRARAIRPAGSTKPANAG' A
#
# COMPACT_ATOMS: atom_id res chain seq x y z
N MET A 1 22.51 -2.50 -0.78
CA MET A 1 21.35 -1.59 -0.79
C MET A 1 20.82 -1.57 -2.22
N ALA A 2 19.57 -1.93 -2.47
CA ALA A 2 19.04 -1.99 -3.83
C ALA A 2 18.90 -0.58 -4.43
N LEU A 3 19.29 -0.45 -5.70
CA LEU A 3 19.58 0.76 -6.47
C LEU A 3 18.51 0.96 -7.56
N THR A 4 17.89 2.14 -7.64
CA THR A 4 17.37 2.74 -8.89
C THR A 4 17.54 4.27 -8.86
N PRO A 5 17.66 4.97 -10.01
CA PRO A 5 17.94 6.43 -10.07
C PRO A 5 16.81 7.30 -9.51
N ALA A 6 15.57 6.80 -9.55
CA ALA A 6 14.48 7.28 -8.71
C ALA A 6 14.62 6.58 -7.37
N GLY A 7 14.92 7.31 -6.30
CA GLY A 7 14.96 6.77 -4.96
C GLY A 7 13.63 6.10 -4.55
N ALA A 8 13.62 5.41 -3.42
CA ALA A 8 12.41 4.82 -2.91
C ALA A 8 11.37 5.90 -2.54
N ASP A 9 10.11 5.68 -2.96
CA ASP A 9 8.98 6.51 -2.54
C ASP A 9 8.40 6.02 -1.21
N ILE A 10 7.97 6.97 -0.38
CA ILE A 10 7.25 6.69 0.87
C ILE A 10 5.78 7.00 0.66
N LEU A 11 4.92 5.99 0.81
CA LEU A 11 3.46 6.15 0.71
C LEU A 11 2.82 5.91 2.08
N ALA A 12 2.02 6.88 2.55
CA ALA A 12 1.10 6.66 3.66
C ALA A 12 -0.20 6.02 3.14
N ILE A 13 -0.42 4.76 3.47
CA ILE A 13 -1.57 3.97 3.01
C ILE A 13 -2.51 3.71 4.18
N THR A 14 -3.77 4.10 4.05
CA THR A 14 -4.82 3.72 5.02
C THR A 14 -5.40 2.36 4.66
N VAL A 15 -5.47 1.46 5.64
CA VAL A 15 -6.03 0.11 5.51
C VAL A 15 -7.07 -0.09 6.62
N PRO A 16 -8.18 -0.77 6.36
CA PRO A 16 -9.14 -1.12 7.40
C PRO A 16 -8.54 -2.16 8.38
N GLY A 17 -8.67 -1.89 9.67
CA GLY A 17 -8.19 -2.78 10.73
C GLY A 17 -6.67 -2.83 10.87
N GLU A 18 -6.18 -3.77 11.69
CA GLU A 18 -4.76 -3.96 11.92
C GLU A 18 -4.15 -4.86 10.82
N PRO A 19 -3.17 -4.38 10.04
CA PRO A 19 -2.45 -5.22 9.11
C PRO A 19 -1.47 -6.08 9.92
N GLY A 20 -1.73 -7.39 10.04
CA GLY A 20 -0.90 -8.35 10.78
C GLY A 20 0.47 -8.60 10.16
N VAL A 21 1.28 -7.54 10.00
CA VAL A 21 2.62 -7.51 9.41
C VAL A 21 3.58 -6.81 10.36
N SER A 22 4.86 -7.13 10.27
CA SER A 22 5.91 -6.49 11.07
C SER A 22 6.64 -5.40 10.29
N VAL A 23 7.21 -4.42 11.00
CA VAL A 23 8.05 -3.39 10.38
C VAL A 23 9.27 -4.03 9.70
N GLY A 24 9.60 -3.57 8.49
CA GLY A 24 10.70 -4.11 7.68
C GLY A 24 10.35 -5.41 6.95
N GLN A 25 9.17 -6.00 7.19
CA GLN A 25 8.71 -7.17 6.45
C GLN A 25 8.31 -6.77 5.03
N PRO A 26 8.76 -7.49 3.99
CA PRO A 26 8.24 -7.32 2.64
C PRO A 26 6.75 -7.65 2.59
N VAL A 27 5.96 -6.80 1.93
CA VAL A 27 4.50 -6.93 1.86
C VAL A 27 3.96 -6.79 0.44
N THR A 28 2.77 -7.35 0.21
CA THR A 28 1.93 -7.09 -0.97
C THR A 28 0.75 -6.22 -0.55
N VAL A 29 0.47 -5.18 -1.33
CA VAL A 29 -0.66 -4.26 -1.12
C VAL A 29 -1.80 -4.66 -2.06
N GLU A 30 -2.94 -5.05 -1.51
CA GLU A 30 -4.11 -5.47 -2.30
C GLU A 30 -5.06 -4.28 -2.54
N GLY A 31 -5.40 -4.03 -3.81
CA GLY A 31 -6.42 -3.04 -4.18
C GLY A 31 -6.04 -1.61 -3.81
N LEU A 32 -4.79 -1.21 -4.05
CA LEU A 32 -4.32 0.16 -3.86
C LEU A 32 -5.05 1.13 -4.80
N VAL A 33 -5.61 2.20 -4.24
CA VAL A 33 -6.28 3.28 -4.96
C VAL A 33 -5.71 4.61 -4.50
N GLY A 34 -5.41 5.50 -5.45
CA GLY A 34 -5.10 6.90 -5.20
C GLY A 34 -6.35 7.77 -5.34
N LEU A 35 -6.66 8.55 -4.32
CA LEU A 35 -7.80 9.47 -4.27
C LEU A 35 -7.27 10.90 -4.27
N PRO A 36 -7.35 11.63 -5.40
CA PRO A 36 -6.93 13.02 -5.44
C PRO A 36 -7.85 13.87 -4.57
N TRP A 37 -7.27 14.85 -3.88
CA TRP A 37 -8.02 15.80 -3.09
C TRP A 37 -7.38 17.19 -3.15
N ALA A 38 -8.21 18.19 -2.89
CA ALA A 38 -7.79 19.57 -2.69
C ALA A 38 -8.68 20.21 -1.61
N GLN A 39 -8.08 21.02 -0.76
CA GLN A 39 -8.77 21.73 0.32
C GLN A 39 -8.06 23.05 0.62
N GLY A 40 -8.65 24.14 0.14
CA GLY A 40 -7.97 25.44 0.08
C GLY A 40 -6.69 25.32 -0.74
N ASP A 41 -5.58 25.82 -0.18
CA ASP A 41 -4.26 25.80 -0.83
C ASP A 41 -3.51 24.46 -0.70
N ARG A 42 -4.14 23.44 -0.10
CA ARG A 42 -3.55 22.11 0.06
C ARG A 42 -4.14 21.15 -0.95
N SER A 43 -3.29 20.31 -1.54
CA SER A 43 -3.71 19.24 -2.44
C SER A 43 -2.79 18.03 -2.31
N GLY A 44 -3.24 16.89 -2.80
CA GLY A 44 -2.43 15.68 -2.82
C GLY A 44 -3.20 14.45 -3.26
N ILE A 45 -2.57 13.29 -3.10
CA ILE A 45 -3.17 11.97 -3.30
C ILE A 45 -3.25 11.27 -1.95
N ALA A 46 -4.44 10.86 -1.53
CA ALA A 46 -4.60 9.94 -0.42
C ALA A 46 -4.59 8.50 -0.94
N TYR A 47 -3.79 7.62 -0.34
CA TYR A 47 -3.74 6.21 -0.72
C TYR A 47 -4.56 5.36 0.24
N ARG A 48 -5.40 4.49 -0.32
CA ARG A 48 -6.14 3.47 0.42
C ARG A 48 -5.91 2.11 -0.21
N ALA A 49 -5.86 1.08 0.61
CA ALA A 49 -5.80 -0.30 0.14
C ALA A 49 -6.84 -1.14 0.87
N ARG A 50 -7.23 -2.26 0.26
CA ARG A 50 -8.13 -3.22 0.90
C ARG A 50 -7.43 -4.03 1.98
N ALA A 51 -6.17 -4.40 1.75
CA ALA A 51 -5.35 -5.15 2.70
C ALA A 51 -3.85 -4.94 2.42
N ILE A 52 -3.05 -5.13 3.45
CA ILE A 52 -1.59 -5.30 3.35
C ILE A 52 -1.27 -6.68 3.95
N ARG A 53 -0.49 -7.47 3.22
CA ARG A 53 -0.16 -8.87 3.60
C ARG A 53 1.32 -9.15 3.46
N PRO A 54 1.88 -10.12 4.20
CA PRO A 54 3.24 -10.63 3.93
C PRO A 54 3.43 -11.00 2.46
N ALA A 55 4.53 -10.58 1.85
CA ALA A 55 4.86 -10.94 0.48
C ALA A 55 4.95 -12.48 0.36
N GLY A 56 4.34 -13.05 -0.70
CA GLY A 56 4.26 -14.49 -0.90
C GLY A 56 3.05 -15.17 -0.26
N SER A 57 2.25 -14.47 0.55
CA SER A 57 0.92 -14.94 0.94
C SER A 57 -0.08 -14.69 -0.19
N THR A 58 -0.12 -15.59 -1.18
CA THR A 58 -1.16 -15.55 -2.19
C THR A 58 -2.50 -15.92 -1.56
N LYS A 59 -3.53 -15.09 -1.74
CA LYS A 59 -4.91 -15.53 -1.50
C LYS A 59 -5.17 -16.65 -2.53
N PRO A 60 -5.71 -17.83 -2.15
CA PRO A 60 -6.12 -18.80 -3.15
C PRO A 60 -7.11 -18.10 -4.09
N ALA A 61 -6.75 -18.02 -5.38
CA ALA A 61 -7.67 -17.61 -6.41
C ALA A 61 -8.84 -18.60 -6.36
N ASN A 62 -10.06 -18.10 -6.19
CA ASN A 62 -11.25 -18.92 -6.04
C ASN A 62 -11.24 -20.02 -7.11
N ALA A 63 -11.18 -21.28 -6.69
CA ALA A 63 -11.46 -22.42 -7.55
C ALA A 63 -12.97 -22.39 -7.83
N GLY A 64 -13.32 -21.81 -8.98
CA GLY A 64 -14.63 -21.94 -9.61
C GLY A 64 -14.57 -23.04 -10.67
#